data_AF-A0A9P6BJM4-F1
#
_entry.id   AF-A0A9P6BJM4-F1
#
_cell.length_a   1.000
_cell.length_b   1.000
_cell.length_c   1.000
_cell.angle_alpha   90.00
_cell.angle_beta   90.00
_cell.angle_gamma   90.00
#
_symmetry.space_group_name_H-M   'P 1'
#
loop_
_entity.id
_entity.type
_entity.pdbx_description
1 polymer ?
#
loop_
_entity_poly.entity_id
_entity_poly.type
_entity_poly.pdbx_seq_one_letter_code
_entity_poly.pdbx_strand_id
1 'polypeptide(L)'
;MNEDDFAVGIYAIDGNPPRYITDFGVSKLAEISIPTPFKPSDPIGHKLDIVIKMYFGLNEIKGEGFVKGKKYSTTLKFDGGDSY
;
A
#
# COMPACT_ATOMS: atom_id res chain seq x y z
N MET A 1 0.75 15.76 0.57
CA MET A 1 0.82 14.93 -0.64
C MET A 1 0.77 15.89 -1.81
N ASN A 2 1.76 15.86 -2.69
CA ASN A 2 1.62 16.60 -3.94
C ASN A 2 0.56 15.88 -4.79
N GLU A 3 -0.24 16.61 -5.55
CA GLU A 3 -1.37 16.08 -6.33
C GLU A 3 -0.98 14.99 -7.34
N ASP A 4 0.32 14.87 -7.65
CA ASP A 4 0.86 13.95 -8.66
C ASP A 4 1.46 12.65 -8.08
N ASP A 5 1.54 12.49 -6.75
CA ASP A 5 2.18 11.32 -6.14
C ASP A 5 1.32 10.06 -6.31
N PHE A 6 1.95 8.94 -6.64
CA PHE A 6 1.29 7.65 -6.70
C PHE A 6 1.17 7.06 -5.30
N ALA A 7 0.03 6.43 -4.99
CA ALA A 7 -0.22 5.85 -3.68
C ALA A 7 -0.66 4.40 -3.81
N VAL A 8 -0.03 3.50 -3.05
CA VAL A 8 -0.52 2.13 -2.86
C VAL A 8 -1.20 2.06 -1.51
N GLY A 9 -2.53 2.01 -1.51
CA GLY A 9 -3.32 1.84 -0.29
C GLY A 9 -3.37 0.39 0.18
N ILE A 10 -3.24 0.20 1.49
CA ILE A 10 -3.40 -1.10 2.17
C ILE A 10 -4.73 -1.08 2.90
N TYR A 11 -5.63 -1.99 2.54
CA TYR A 11 -6.98 -2.08 3.07
C TYR A 11 -7.20 -3.43 3.74
N ALA A 12 -8.02 -3.46 4.78
CA ALA A 12 -8.40 -4.68 5.47
C ALA A 12 -9.90 -4.74 5.76
N ILE A 13 -10.40 -5.96 5.87
CA ILE A 13 -11.73 -6.30 6.33
C ILE A 13 -11.66 -7.67 7.01
N ASP A 14 -12.43 -7.84 8.08
CA ASP A 14 -12.58 -9.15 8.72
C ASP A 14 -13.57 -10.01 7.93
N GLY A 15 -13.14 -11.22 7.55
CA GLY A 15 -13.98 -12.23 6.91
C GLY A 15 -13.59 -12.59 5.48
N ASN A 16 -14.31 -13.57 4.91
CA ASN A 16 -14.20 -14.01 3.52
C ASN A 16 -15.53 -13.76 2.78
N PRO A 17 -15.53 -13.44 1.47
CA PRO A 17 -14.41 -13.32 0.52
C PRO A 17 -13.80 -11.90 0.44
N PRO A 18 -12.73 -11.66 -0.36
CA PRO A 18 -12.21 -10.33 -0.64
C PRO A 18 -13.29 -9.37 -1.14
N ARG A 19 -13.20 -8.09 -0.74
CA ARG A 19 -14.19 -7.04 -1.04
C ARG A 19 -13.56 -5.83 -1.71
N TYR A 20 -14.38 -5.03 -2.38
CA TYR A 20 -13.94 -3.76 -2.95
C TYR A 20 -13.67 -2.74 -1.85
N ILE A 21 -12.73 -1.82 -2.11
CA ILE A 21 -12.39 -0.74 -1.15
C ILE A 21 -13.56 0.19 -0.81
N THR A 22 -14.64 0.14 -1.60
CA THR A 22 -15.88 0.90 -1.42
C THR A 22 -16.92 0.15 -0.59
N ASP A 23 -16.71 -1.13 -0.30
CA ASP A 23 -17.67 -1.97 0.40
C ASP A 23 -17.68 -1.67 1.90
N PHE A 24 -18.86 -1.79 2.50
CA PHE A 24 -19.03 -1.58 3.94
C PHE A 24 -18.14 -2.53 4.76
N GLY A 25 -17.46 -1.98 5.77
CA GLY A 25 -16.55 -2.72 6.65
C GLY A 25 -15.10 -2.76 6.17
N VAL A 26 -14.80 -2.35 4.94
CA VAL A 26 -13.41 -2.24 4.46
C VAL A 26 -12.80 -0.93 4.97
N SER A 27 -11.65 -1.03 5.63
CA SER A 27 -10.93 0.11 6.21
C SER A 27 -9.53 0.26 5.63
N LYS A 28 -9.14 1.49 5.30
CA LYS A 28 -7.75 1.79 4.91
C LYS A 28 -6.88 1.76 6.16
N LEU A 29 -5.88 0.90 6.17
CA LEU A 29 -4.95 0.79 7.28
C LEU A 29 -3.69 1.63 7.09
N ALA A 30 -3.20 1.72 5.85
CA ALA A 30 -2.02 2.53 5.51
C ALA A 30 -1.91 2.84 4.03
N GLU A 31 -0.84 3.55 3.70
CA GLU A 31 -0.45 3.89 2.34
C GLU A 31 1.08 3.84 2.20
N ILE A 32 1.54 3.35 1.05
CA ILE A 32 2.91 3.55 0.58
C ILE A 32 2.85 4.68 -0.44
N SER A 33 3.33 5.86 -0.06
CA SER A 33 3.45 7.00 -0.98
C SER A 33 4.69 6.84 -1.84
N ILE A 34 4.50 6.88 -3.16
CA ILE A 34 5.52 6.71 -4.19
C ILE A 34 5.52 7.99 -5.03
N PRO A 35 6.57 8.81 -4.97
CA PRO A 35 6.67 10.01 -5.81
C PRO A 35 6.46 9.66 -7.28
N THR A 36 5.82 10.56 -8.03
CA THR A 36 5.48 10.34 -9.45
C THR A 36 6.66 9.74 -10.20
N PRO A 37 6.58 8.47 -10.64
CA PRO A 37 7.70 7.81 -11.30
C PRO A 37 7.81 8.18 -12.77
N PHE A 38 6.86 8.97 -13.27
CA PHE A 38 6.73 9.41 -14.66
C PHE A 38 7.05 10.89 -14.80
N LYS A 39 7.55 11.25 -15.97
CA LYS A 39 7.66 12.65 -16.39
C LYS A 39 6.46 13.00 -17.30
N PRO A 40 6.03 14.27 -17.36
CA PRO A 40 4.98 14.70 -18.29
C PRO A 40 5.27 14.37 -19.76
N SER A 41 6.55 14.20 -20.12
CA SER A 41 7.01 13.81 -21.46
C SER A 41 6.94 12.31 -21.74
N ASP A 42 6.63 11.48 -20.74
CA ASP A 42 6.59 10.03 -20.91
C ASP A 42 5.41 9.64 -21.82
N PRO A 43 5.59 8.67 -22.74
CA PRO A 43 4.51 8.22 -23.61
C PRO A 43 3.31 7.70 -22.81
N ILE A 44 2.10 8.00 -23.28
CA ILE A 44 0.87 7.38 -22.76
C ILE A 44 1.00 5.86 -22.92
N GLY A 45 0.69 5.11 -21.85
CA GLY A 45 0.83 3.66 -21.81
C GLY A 45 2.20 3.17 -21.30
N HIS A 46 3.05 4.07 -20.80
CA HIS A 46 4.30 3.66 -20.17
C HIS A 46 4.05 2.74 -18.97
N LYS A 47 4.64 1.55 -19.01
CA LYS A 47 4.46 0.53 -17.98
C LYS A 47 5.25 0.88 -16.72
N LEU A 48 4.60 0.74 -15.57
CA LEU A 48 5.25 0.81 -14.27
C LEU A 48 5.24 -0.57 -13.62
N ASP A 49 6.42 -1.15 -13.46
CA ASP A 49 6.59 -2.36 -12.67
C ASP A 49 6.75 -1.98 -11.20
N ILE A 50 5.79 -2.41 -10.38
CA ILE A 50 5.81 -2.23 -8.94
C ILE A 50 5.86 -3.62 -8.29
N VAL A 51 6.84 -3.83 -7.42
CA VAL A 51 6.88 -5.01 -6.56
C VAL A 51 6.53 -4.57 -5.15
N ILE A 52 5.44 -5.11 -4.60
CA ILE A 52 5.05 -4.91 -3.21
C ILE A 52 5.46 -6.14 -2.41
N LYS A 53 6.27 -5.93 -1.37
CA LYS A 53 6.58 -6.94 -0.36
C LYS A 53 5.87 -6.57 0.93
N MET A 54 5.07 -7.50 1.45
CA MET A 54 4.41 -7.36 2.74
C MET A 54 5.02 -8.32 3.74
N TYR A 55 5.33 -7.81 4.92
CA TYR A 55 5.86 -8.58 6.04
C TYR A 55 4.88 -8.45 7.21
N PHE A 56 4.39 -9.59 7.71
CA PHE A 56 3.43 -9.67 8.80
C PHE A 56 4.16 -10.12 10.06
N GLY A 57 4.30 -9.21 11.02
CA GLY A 57 4.80 -9.48 12.35
C GLY A 57 3.66 -9.67 13.35
N LEU A 58 4.01 -9.90 14.61
CA LEU A 58 3.04 -10.10 15.70
C LEU A 58 2.18 -8.86 15.96
N ASN A 59 2.78 -7.69 15.82
CA ASN A 59 2.24 -6.38 16.21
C ASN A 59 2.58 -5.29 15.16
N GLU A 60 3.08 -5.70 14.00
CA GLU A 60 3.38 -4.79 12.90
C GLU A 60 3.15 -5.43 11.54
N ILE A 61 2.75 -4.61 10.58
CA ILE A 61 2.78 -4.96 9.15
C ILE A 61 3.69 -3.95 8.46
N LYS A 62 4.70 -4.46 7.75
CA LYS A 62 5.57 -3.63 6.92
C LYS A 62 5.25 -3.83 5.45
N GLY A 63 4.97 -2.75 4.73
CA GLY A 63 4.85 -2.74 3.27
C GLY A 63 6.09 -2.08 2.64
N GLU A 64 6.74 -2.75 1.70
CA GLU A 64 7.83 -2.18 0.89
C GLU A 64 7.44 -2.21 -0.59
N GLY A 65 7.37 -1.04 -1.22
CA GLY A 65 7.19 -0.87 -2.66
C GLY A 65 8.51 -0.60 -3.37
N PHE A 66 8.81 -1.36 -4.41
CA PHE A 66 9.99 -1.18 -5.24
C PHE A 66 9.58 -0.66 -6.62
N VAL A 67 10.08 0.52 -6.98
CA VAL A 67 9.81 1.18 -8.25
C VAL A 67 11.13 1.66 -8.87
N LYS A 68 11.45 1.15 -10.07
CA LYS A 68 12.71 1.46 -10.78
C LYS A 68 13.96 1.30 -9.88
N GLY A 69 13.98 0.25 -9.04
CA GLY A 69 15.07 -0.03 -8.10
C GLY A 69 15.10 0.82 -6.82
N LYS A 70 14.23 1.83 -6.69
CA LYS A 70 14.06 2.59 -5.44
C LYS A 70 13.05 1.91 -4.53
N LYS A 71 13.32 1.92 -3.22
CA LYS A 71 12.45 1.36 -2.20
C LYS A 71 11.71 2.46 -1.46
N TYR A 72 10.39 2.30 -1.33
CA TYR A 72 9.50 3.10 -0.51
C TYR A 72 8.85 2.16 0.49
N SER A 73 8.62 2.61 1.72
CA SER A 73 8.07 1.73 2.75
C SER A 73 7.14 2.44 3.70
N THR A 74 6.17 1.69 4.20
CA THR A 74 5.28 2.09 5.29
C THR A 74 5.25 0.98 6.33
N THR A 75 5.07 1.36 7.60
CA THR A 75 4.92 0.40 8.70
C THR A 75 3.66 0.74 9.47
N LEU A 76 2.78 -0.25 9.57
CA LEU A 76 1.62 -0.23 10.43
C LEU A 76 2.00 -0.90 11.74
N LYS A 77 1.65 -0.27 12.85
CA LYS A 77 1.73 -0.88 14.17
C LYS A 77 0.34 -1.02 14.71
N PHE A 78 0.09 -2.14 15.37
CA PHE A 78 -1.15 -2.38 16.09
C PHE A 78 -0.81 -3.03 17.41
N ASP A 79 -1.61 -2.72 18.42
CA ASP A 79 -1.48 -3.37 19.71
C ASP A 79 -1.98 -4.81 19.55
N GLY A 80 -1.11 -5.78 19.83
CA GLY A 80 -1.51 -7.18 19.94
C GLY A 80 -2.42 -7.33 21.14
N GLY A 81 -3.73 -7.20 20.92
CA GLY A 81 -4.72 -7.47 21.95
C GLY A 81 -4.82 -8.99 22.13
N ASP A 82 -4.23 -9.52 23.20
CA ASP A 82 -4.61 -10.84 23.71
C ASP A 82 -6.02 -10.72 24.31
N SER A 83 -7.04 -10.69 23.46
CA SER A 83 -8.41 -10.94 23.88
C SER A 83 -8.72 -12.42 23.65
N TYR A 84 -8.30 -13.24 24.62
CA TYR A 84 -8.82 -14.61 24.83
C TYR A 84 -10.09 -14.55 25.67
#